data_AF-A0A353VS30-F1
#
_entry.id   AF-A0A353VS30-F1
#
_cell.length_a   1.000
_cell.length_b   1.000
_cell.length_c   1.000
_cell.angle_alpha   90.00
_cell.angle_beta   90.00
_cell.angle_gamma   90.00
#
_symmetry.space_group_name_H-M   'P 1'
#
loop_
_entity.id
_entity.type
_entity.pdbx_description
1 polymer ?
#
loop_
_entity_poly.entity_id
_entity_poly.type
_entity_poly.pdbx_seq_one_letter_code
_entity_poly.pdbx_strand_id
1 'polypeptide(L)'
;MTTLPDWLRISPASGKGPGSVSMEADPNEGCDRSAAVTVAASGGPSVTLTVTQSGRREPFGGSDTDIITADGGTFNVLKES
;
A
#
# COMPACT_ATOMS: atom_id res chain seq x y z
N MET A 1 -21.30 3.81 -7.61
CA MET A 1 -20.60 3.78 -6.31
C MET A 1 -19.25 3.15 -6.57
N THR A 2 -18.16 3.85 -6.30
CA THR A 2 -16.81 3.29 -6.42
C THR A 2 -16.64 2.31 -5.28
N THR A 3 -16.65 1.01 -5.57
CA THR A 3 -16.37 -0.02 -4.57
C THR A 3 -14.91 0.09 -4.16
N LEU A 4 -14.65 0.19 -2.86
CA LEU A 4 -13.29 0.12 -2.33
C LEU A 4 -12.70 -1.25 -2.63
N PRO A 5 -11.39 -1.35 -2.86
CA PRO A 5 -10.74 -2.66 -2.97
C PRO A 5 -10.77 -3.38 -1.62
N ASP A 6 -10.79 -4.71 -1.64
CA ASP A 6 -11.00 -5.53 -0.43
C ASP A 6 -9.96 -5.33 0.67
N TRP A 7 -8.76 -4.84 0.30
CA TRP A 7 -7.66 -4.55 1.22
C TRP A 7 -7.79 -3.21 1.93
N LEU A 8 -8.75 -2.36 1.58
CA LEU A 8 -8.92 -1.02 2.14
C LEU A 8 -10.32 -0.85 2.74
N ARG A 9 -10.39 -0.58 4.04
CA ARG A 9 -11.64 -0.34 4.79
C ARG A 9 -11.69 1.11 5.27
N ILE A 10 -12.88 1.70 5.25
CA ILE A 10 -13.12 3.10 5.63
C ILE A 10 -14.33 3.18 6.55
N SER A 11 -14.20 3.89 7.68
CA SER A 11 -15.29 4.08 8.63
C SER A 11 -15.29 5.47 9.28
N PRO A 12 -16.45 6.14 9.42
CA PRO A 12 -17.75 5.75 8.87
C PRO A 12 -17.82 6.02 7.35
N ALA A 13 -18.59 5.23 6.61
CA ALA A 13 -18.78 5.41 5.15
C ALA A 13 -19.64 6.64 4.79
N SER A 14 -20.32 7.23 5.78
CA SER A 14 -21.10 8.46 5.63
C SER A 14 -21.19 9.19 6.96
N GLY A 15 -21.47 10.50 6.92
CA GLY A 15 -21.58 11.34 8.09
C GLY A 15 -22.24 12.67 7.78
N LYS A 16 -22.47 13.47 8.82
CA LYS A 16 -23.01 14.84 8.69
C LYS A 16 -22.13 15.80 9.49
N GLY A 17 -21.86 16.97 8.90
CA GLY A 17 -21.06 18.00 9.55
C GLY A 17 -19.58 17.63 9.68
N PRO A 18 -18.81 18.41 10.46
CA PRO A 18 -17.40 18.13 10.73
C PRO A 18 -17.23 16.77 11.41
N GLY A 19 -16.28 15.97 10.94
CA GLY A 19 -16.00 14.66 11.50
C GLY A 19 -14.68 14.10 10.97
N SER A 20 -14.25 12.99 11.56
CA SER A 20 -13.06 12.26 11.15
C SER A 20 -13.47 10.93 10.52
N VAL A 21 -12.65 10.48 9.58
CA VAL A 21 -12.81 9.18 8.91
C VAL A 21 -11.53 8.39 9.16
N SER A 22 -11.67 7.14 9.59
CA SER A 22 -10.54 6.21 9.69
C SER A 22 -10.41 5.40 8.39
N MET A 23 -9.17 5.12 8.02
CA MET A 23 -8.82 4.24 6.90
C MET A 23 -7.89 3.16 7.44
N GLU A 24 -8.18 1.91 7.09
CA GLU A 24 -7.40 0.75 7.51
C GLU A 24 -7.07 -0.09 6.28
N ALA A 25 -5.79 -0.42 6.11
CA ALA A 25 -5.29 -1.19 4.98
C ALA A 25 -4.69 -2.51 5.47
N ASP A 26 -5.06 -3.62 4.82
CA ASP A 26 -4.41 -4.91 5.04
C ASP A 26 -2.93 -4.85 4.62
N PRO A 27 -2.04 -5.71 5.16
CA PRO A 27 -0.66 -5.81 4.69
C PRO A 27 -0.59 -6.02 3.17
N ASN A 28 0.48 -5.51 2.55
CA ASN A 28 0.73 -5.67 1.13
C ASN A 28 1.99 -6.50 0.91
N GLU A 29 1.86 -7.82 0.79
CA GLU A 29 3.00 -8.73 0.55
C GLU A 29 3.43 -8.79 -0.94
N GLY A 30 2.79 -8.02 -1.81
CA GLY A 30 3.02 -8.01 -3.26
C GLY A 30 3.71 -6.74 -3.75
N CYS A 31 3.38 -6.33 -4.99
CA CYS A 31 3.83 -5.06 -5.56
C CYS A 31 3.09 -3.85 -4.95
N ASP A 32 3.67 -2.67 -5.13
CA ASP A 32 3.01 -1.40 -4.76
C ASP A 32 1.61 -1.31 -5.37
N ARG A 33 0.64 -0.86 -4.57
CA ARG A 33 -0.76 -0.75 -4.96
C ARG A 33 -1.35 0.60 -4.62
N SER A 34 -2.42 0.98 -5.31
CA SER A 34 -3.13 2.23 -5.06
C SER A 34 -4.63 2.08 -5.21
N ALA A 35 -5.37 2.97 -4.53
CA ALA A 35 -6.82 3.06 -4.60
C ALA A 35 -7.26 4.52 -4.61
N ALA A 36 -8.30 4.83 -5.39
CA ALA A 36 -8.97 6.12 -5.34
C ALA A 36 -10.17 6.04 -4.39
N VAL A 37 -10.20 6.95 -3.41
CA VAL A 37 -11.29 7.12 -2.46
C VAL A 37 -12.00 8.42 -2.78
N THR A 38 -13.26 8.35 -3.18
CA THR A 38 -14.07 9.55 -3.45
C THR A 38 -14.99 9.83 -2.28
N VAL A 39 -14.84 11.00 -1.68
CA VAL A 39 -15.75 11.55 -0.68
C VAL A 39 -16.69 12.52 -1.37
N ALA A 40 -17.98 12.23 -1.35
CA ALA A 40 -19.01 13.07 -1.96
C ALA A 40 -19.89 13.70 -0.89
N ALA A 41 -20.19 14.98 -1.04
CA ALA A 41 -21.20 15.67 -0.25
C ALA A 41 -22.50 15.80 -1.04
N SER A 42 -23.65 15.55 -0.42
CA SER A 42 -24.95 15.77 -1.06
C SER A 42 -25.12 17.23 -1.46
N GLY A 43 -25.23 17.49 -2.75
CA GLY A 43 -25.36 18.85 -3.31
C GLY A 43 -24.08 19.68 -3.29
N GLY A 44 -22.93 19.08 -2.96
CA GLY A 44 -21.63 19.74 -2.90
C GLY A 44 -20.59 19.09 -3.82
N PRO A 45 -19.36 19.65 -3.88
CA PRO A 45 -18.27 19.06 -4.64
C PRO A 45 -17.84 17.72 -4.04
N SER A 46 -17.31 16.85 -4.89
CA SER A 46 -16.66 15.60 -4.47
C SER A 46 -15.14 15.80 -4.43
N VAL A 47 -14.48 15.14 -3.47
CA VAL A 47 -13.02 15.12 -3.34
C VAL A 47 -12.55 13.69 -3.56
N THR A 48 -11.54 13.51 -4.40
CA THR A 48 -10.89 12.21 -4.60
C THR A 48 -9.52 12.22 -3.95
N LEU A 49 -9.27 11.25 -3.09
CA LEU A 49 -8.02 10.98 -2.40
C LEU A 49 -7.38 9.73 -3.01
N THR A 50 -6.09 9.77 -3.29
CA THR A 50 -5.35 8.59 -3.73
C THR A 50 -4.62 7.99 -2.54
N VAL A 51 -4.95 6.75 -2.19
CA VAL A 51 -4.24 5.95 -1.19
C VAL A 51 -3.20 5.12 -1.91
N THR A 52 -1.93 5.29 -1.55
CA THR A 52 -0.83 4.46 -2.05
C THR A 52 -0.27 3.61 -0.92
N GLN A 53 -0.02 2.34 -1.20
CA GLN A 53 0.56 1.40 -0.25
C GLN A 53 1.70 0.65 -0.92
N SER A 54 2.91 0.86 -0.41
CA SER A 54 4.08 0.12 -0.87
C SER A 54 3.92 -1.37 -0.58
N GLY A 55 4.46 -2.18 -1.48
CA GLY A 55 4.67 -3.61 -1.25
C GLY A 55 5.71 -3.83 -0.15
N ARG A 56 5.56 -4.92 0.61
CA ARG A 56 6.56 -5.37 1.56
C ARG A 56 7.79 -5.77 0.78
N ARG A 57 8.89 -5.07 1.01
CA ARG A 57 10.19 -5.40 0.46
C ARG A 57 10.99 -6.02 1.59
N GLU A 58 11.35 -7.28 1.44
CA GLU A 58 12.38 -7.85 2.29
C GLU A 58 13.71 -7.20 1.90
N PRO A 59 14.43 -6.54 2.82
CA PRO A 59 15.79 -6.15 2.54
C PRO A 59 16.59 -7.45 2.36
N PHE A 60 17.02 -7.73 1.14
CA PHE A 60 18.11 -8.68 0.93
C PHE A 60 19.40 -7.92 1.29
N GLY A 61 19.74 -7.93 2.59
CA GLY A 61 20.99 -7.41 3.10
C GLY A 61 22.11 -8.43 2.83
N GLY A 62 22.83 -8.27 1.73
CA GLY A 62 24.14 -8.90 1.60
C GLY A 62 25.14 -8.13 2.47
N SER A 63 25.74 -8.78 3.46
CA SER A 63 26.84 -8.20 4.26
C SER A 63 28.07 -7.82 3.44
N ASP A 64 28.17 -8.32 2.20
CA ASP A 64 29.24 -7.96 1.29
C ASP A 64 28.66 -7.14 0.14
N THR A 65 29.16 -5.92 -0.02
CA THR A 65 28.88 -5.04 -1.16
C THR A 65 29.43 -5.56 -2.50
N ASP A 66 29.83 -6.84 -2.55
CA ASP A 66 30.41 -7.48 -3.71
C ASP A 66 29.35 -8.36 -4.38
N ILE A 67 28.55 -7.77 -5.27
CA ILE A 67 27.76 -8.54 -6.23
C ILE A 67 28.76 -9.08 -7.25
N ILE A 68 29.37 -10.23 -6.94
CA ILE A 68 30.23 -10.93 -7.87
C ILE A 68 29.34 -11.37 -9.04
N THR A 69 29.51 -10.70 -10.18
CA THR A 69 28.91 -11.16 -11.45
C THR A 69 29.74 -12.36 -11.87
N ALA A 70 29.40 -13.55 -11.36
CA ALA A 70 30.08 -14.78 -11.73
C ALA A 70 29.36 -15.39 -12.94
N ASP A 71 30.12 -15.68 -14.00
CA ASP A 71 29.70 -16.33 -15.25
C ASP A 71 29.27 -17.81 -15.05
N GLY A 72 28.55 -18.12 -13.96
CA GLY A 72 28.09 -19.46 -13.60
C GLY A 72 28.32 -19.88 -12.13
N GLY A 73 28.23 -18.97 -11.16
CA GLY A 73 28.33 -19.30 -9.72
C GLY A 73 26.98 -19.38 -9.00
N THR A 74 26.89 -20.17 -7.92
CA THR A 74 25.74 -20.15 -6.98
C THR A 74 26.02 -19.17 -5.85
N PHE A 75 25.17 -18.14 -5.70
CA PHE A 75 25.23 -17.17 -4.61
C PHE A 75 24.15 -17.49 -3.56
N ASN A 76 24.57 -17.69 -2.31
CA ASN A 76 23.66 -17.95 -1.19
C ASN A 76 23.38 -16.63 -0.46
N VAL A 77 22.12 -16.18 -0.50
CA VAL A 77 21.66 -15.03 0.30
C VAL A 77 20.93 -15.56 1.53
N LEU A 78 21.31 -15.06 2.71
CA LEU A 78 20.54 -15.25 3.93
C LEU A 78 19.45 -14.17 3.99
N LYS A 79 18.21 -14.58 4.31
CA LYS A 79 17.12 -13.64 4.58
C LYS A 79 17.37 -13.01 5.94
N GLU A 80 17.49 -11.67 6.00
CA GLU A 80 17.42 -10.95 7.27
C GLU A 80 15.96 -10.90 7.73
N SER A 81 15.72 -11.34 8.97
CA SER A 81 14.40 -11.44 9.61
C SER A 81 13.92 -10.12 10.19
#